data_AF-R6GXW1-F1
#
_entry.id   AF-R6GXW1-F1
#
_cell.length_a   1.000
_cell.length_b   1.000
_cell.length_c   1.000
_cell.angle_alpha   90.00
_cell.angle_beta   90.00
_cell.angle_gamma   90.00
#
_symmetry.space_group_name_H-M   'P 1'
#
loop_
_entity.id
_entity.type
_entity.pdbx_description
1 polymer ?
#
loop_
_entity_poly.entity_id
_entity_poly.type
_entity_poly.pdbx_seq_one_letter_code
_entity_poly.pdbx_strand_id
1 'polypeptide(L)'
;MRESGELPLRVTHNDTKLNNVLLDKKTRKSLCVLDLDTVMPGLSLYDFGDSIRFGAATAAEDEADLSKMGLDLHLFEIYTKGYMEACPSLTSKEIEMLPTGARILTLELAMRFLTDYLDGDRYFKAAYPEHNLVRARAQMKLVADMEEKWDEMKRIVDRVQSQVRS
;
A
#
# COMPACT_ATOMS: atom_id res chain seq x y z
N MET A 1 4.76 -1.90 21.25
CA MET A 1 4.09 -1.07 20.22
C MET A 1 2.57 -1.10 20.37
N ARG A 2 1.87 -2.23 20.15
CA ARG A 2 0.41 -2.29 20.31
C ARG A 2 -0.02 -2.33 21.78
N GLU A 3 0.67 -3.12 22.61
CA GLU A 3 0.44 -3.18 24.06
C GLU A 3 0.91 -1.92 24.81
N SER A 4 1.87 -1.18 24.23
CA SER A 4 2.31 0.12 24.74
C SER A 4 1.44 1.29 24.29
N GLY A 5 0.43 1.05 23.43
CA GLY A 5 -0.50 2.08 22.92
C GLY A 5 0.09 3.04 21.88
N GLU A 6 1.34 2.85 21.47
CA GLU A 6 2.03 3.74 20.52
C GLU A 6 1.46 3.67 19.10
N LEU A 7 0.97 2.49 18.70
CA LEU A 7 0.22 2.29 17.46
C LEU A 7 -1.24 1.97 17.82
N PRO A 8 -2.14 2.97 17.72
CA PRO A 8 -3.54 2.80 18.13
C PRO A 8 -4.27 1.84 17.19
N LEU A 9 -5.18 1.06 17.75
CA LEU A 9 -6.14 0.28 16.97
C LEU A 9 -7.16 1.23 16.36
N ARG A 10 -7.41 1.10 15.05
CA ARG A 10 -8.37 1.90 14.30
C ARG A 10 -9.32 0.99 13.54
N VAL A 11 -10.46 1.52 13.12
CA VAL A 11 -11.24 0.88 12.06
C VAL A 11 -10.51 1.13 10.76
N THR A 12 -10.18 0.06 10.03
CA THR A 12 -9.47 0.11 8.75
C THR A 12 -10.28 -0.59 7.67
N HIS A 13 -10.05 -0.21 6.42
CA HIS A 13 -10.70 -0.82 5.26
C HIS A 13 -10.05 -2.15 4.89
N ASN A 14 -8.73 -2.27 4.99
CA ASN A 14 -7.92 -3.45 4.69
C ASN A 14 -7.92 -3.92 3.21
N ASP A 15 -8.43 -3.10 2.28
CA ASP A 15 -8.40 -3.35 0.83
C ASP A 15 -8.51 -2.01 0.06
N THR A 16 -7.49 -1.18 0.18
CA THR A 16 -7.51 0.24 -0.23
C THR A 16 -6.89 0.46 -1.61
N LYS A 17 -6.92 -0.57 -2.46
CA LYS A 17 -6.57 -0.46 -3.88
C LYS A 17 -7.39 0.62 -4.57
N LEU A 18 -6.77 1.32 -5.54
CA LEU A 18 -7.38 2.51 -6.16
C LEU A 18 -8.71 2.23 -6.89
N ASN A 19 -8.92 0.99 -7.38
CA ASN A 19 -10.18 0.60 -8.01
C ASN A 19 -11.35 0.41 -7.02
N ASN A 20 -11.09 0.45 -5.70
CA ASN A 20 -12.11 0.51 -4.66
C ASN A 20 -12.55 1.94 -4.30
N VAL A 21 -12.06 2.97 -5.02
CA VAL A 21 -12.50 4.37 -4.85
C VAL A 21 -13.24 4.85 -6.10
N LEU A 22 -14.53 5.18 -5.94
CA LEU A 22 -15.32 5.73 -7.03
C LEU A 22 -15.07 7.24 -7.14
N LEU A 23 -14.64 7.69 -8.31
CA LEU A 23 -14.41 9.11 -8.62
C LEU A 23 -15.49 9.64 -9.56
N ASP A 24 -15.90 10.89 -9.36
CA ASP A 24 -16.79 11.59 -10.27
C ASP A 24 -16.15 11.71 -11.66
N LYS A 25 -16.93 11.39 -12.69
CA LYS A 25 -16.43 11.33 -14.07
C LYS A 25 -15.91 12.68 -14.57
N LYS A 26 -16.49 13.80 -14.11
CA LYS A 26 -16.17 15.15 -14.61
C LYS A 26 -15.12 15.84 -13.74
N THR A 27 -15.35 15.88 -12.44
CA THR A 27 -14.54 16.63 -11.47
C THR A 27 -13.38 15.82 -10.91
N ARG A 28 -13.41 14.48 -11.07
CA ARG A 28 -12.44 13.53 -10.51
C ARG A 28 -12.35 13.57 -8.98
N LYS A 29 -13.30 14.23 -8.30
CA LYS A 29 -13.44 14.17 -6.83
C LYS A 29 -13.94 12.80 -6.40
N SER A 30 -13.55 12.37 -5.20
CA SER A 30 -14.06 11.14 -4.60
C SER A 30 -15.56 11.24 -4.34
N LEU A 31 -16.29 10.17 -4.69
CA LEU A 31 -17.72 10.01 -4.44
C LEU A 31 -17.97 9.08 -3.26
N CYS A 32 -17.39 7.89 -3.29
CA CYS A 32 -17.48 6.91 -2.22
C CYS A 32 -16.36 5.87 -2.29
N VAL A 33 -16.21 5.14 -1.19
CA VAL A 33 -15.39 3.93 -1.10
C VAL A 33 -16.30 2.72 -1.29
N LEU A 34 -15.82 1.73 -2.04
CA LEU A 34 -16.50 0.47 -2.37
C LEU A 34 -15.84 -0.68 -1.60
N ASP A 35 -16.44 -1.88 -1.66
CA ASP A 35 -15.81 -3.13 -1.15
C ASP A 35 -15.55 -3.13 0.37
N LEU A 36 -16.62 -2.96 1.16
CA LEU A 36 -16.55 -2.83 2.62
C LEU A 36 -16.47 -4.17 3.38
N ASP A 37 -16.30 -5.28 2.68
CA ASP A 37 -16.36 -6.64 3.26
C ASP A 37 -15.18 -6.93 4.21
N THR A 38 -14.09 -6.19 4.06
CA THR A 38 -12.86 -6.33 4.85
C THR A 38 -12.70 -5.24 5.92
N VAL A 39 -13.74 -4.43 6.17
CA VAL A 39 -13.72 -3.42 7.23
C VAL A 39 -13.67 -4.10 8.60
N MET A 40 -12.57 -3.89 9.33
CA MET A 40 -12.34 -4.48 10.65
C MET A 40 -11.31 -3.66 11.44
N PRO A 41 -11.09 -3.95 12.74
CA PRO A 41 -10.03 -3.32 13.49
C PRO A 41 -8.63 -3.66 12.94
N GLY A 42 -7.82 -2.63 12.69
CA GLY A 42 -6.46 -2.74 12.17
C GLY A 42 -5.61 -1.53 12.51
N LEU A 43 -4.48 -1.38 11.84
CA LEU A 43 -3.57 -0.24 12.01
C LEU A 43 -3.67 0.66 10.77
N SER A 44 -3.58 1.99 10.95
CA SER A 44 -3.61 2.97 9.85
C SER A 44 -2.57 2.70 8.74
N LEU A 45 -1.45 2.09 9.13
CA LEU A 45 -0.39 1.65 8.22
C LEU A 45 -0.79 0.50 7.28
N TYR A 46 -1.86 -0.26 7.57
CA TYR A 46 -2.38 -1.29 6.67
C TYR A 46 -3.07 -0.65 5.46
N ASP A 47 -4.03 0.25 5.71
CA ASP A 47 -4.73 1.00 4.66
C ASP A 47 -3.77 1.86 3.84
N PHE A 48 -2.82 2.53 4.50
CA PHE A 48 -1.79 3.28 3.79
C PHE A 48 -0.93 2.35 2.92
N GLY A 49 -0.47 1.24 3.50
CA GLY A 49 0.48 0.35 2.85
C GLY A 49 -0.10 -0.32 1.60
N ASP A 50 -1.34 -0.80 1.67
CA ASP A 50 -2.01 -1.44 0.52
C ASP A 50 -2.30 -0.43 -0.61
N SER A 51 -2.65 0.82 -0.26
CA SER A 51 -2.77 1.90 -1.25
C SER A 51 -1.44 2.23 -1.93
N ILE A 52 -0.32 2.30 -1.21
CA ILE A 52 1.00 2.57 -1.81
C ILE A 52 1.44 1.44 -2.73
N ARG A 53 1.29 0.19 -2.27
CA ARG A 53 1.64 -1.01 -3.03
C ARG A 53 0.99 -1.02 -4.42
N PHE A 54 -0.27 -0.59 -4.51
CA PHE A 54 -1.00 -0.52 -5.78
C PHE A 54 -0.79 0.81 -6.52
N GLY A 55 -0.96 1.94 -5.82
CA GLY A 55 -1.08 3.27 -6.40
C GLY A 55 0.24 3.98 -6.69
N ALA A 56 1.34 3.53 -6.10
CA ALA A 56 2.68 4.08 -6.34
C ALA A 56 3.62 3.09 -7.04
N ALA A 57 3.12 1.91 -7.44
CA ALA A 57 3.87 0.99 -8.31
C ALA A 57 3.94 1.54 -9.74
N THR A 58 5.10 1.41 -10.39
CA THR A 58 5.33 1.87 -11.77
C THR A 58 4.78 0.92 -12.84
N ALA A 59 4.33 -0.27 -12.45
CA ALA A 59 3.78 -1.28 -13.33
C ALA A 59 2.60 -2.02 -12.68
N ALA A 60 1.89 -2.82 -13.48
CA ALA A 60 0.77 -3.64 -12.99
C ALA A 60 1.25 -4.72 -12.01
N GLU A 61 0.33 -5.18 -11.15
CA GLU A 61 0.59 -6.20 -10.13
C GLU A 61 1.11 -7.52 -10.72
N ASP A 62 0.75 -7.81 -11.97
CA ASP A 62 1.11 -9.00 -12.74
C ASP A 62 2.10 -8.71 -13.89
N GLU A 63 2.89 -7.62 -13.81
CA GLU A 63 3.92 -7.32 -14.80
C GLU A 63 5.03 -8.39 -14.79
N ALA A 64 5.24 -9.03 -15.94
CA ALA A 64 6.26 -10.06 -16.12
C ALA A 64 7.67 -9.47 -16.31
N ASP A 65 7.77 -8.27 -16.89
CA ASP A 65 9.03 -7.55 -17.05
C ASP A 65 9.36 -6.75 -15.79
N LEU A 66 10.12 -7.37 -14.89
CA LEU A 66 10.52 -6.79 -13.61
C LEU A 66 11.37 -5.51 -13.73
N SER A 67 11.93 -5.20 -14.90
CA SER A 67 12.64 -3.93 -15.11
C SER A 67 11.72 -2.72 -15.04
N LYS A 68 10.41 -2.92 -15.25
CA LYS A 68 9.38 -1.87 -15.17
C LYS A 68 8.80 -1.70 -13.78
N MET A 69 9.07 -2.63 -12.85
CA MET A 69 8.48 -2.63 -11.52
C MET A 69 9.39 -1.92 -10.51
N GLY A 70 8.83 -0.92 -9.84
CA GLY A 70 9.45 -0.17 -8.77
C GLY A 70 8.46 0.78 -8.12
N LEU A 71 8.91 1.47 -7.08
CA LEU A 71 8.18 2.52 -6.38
C LEU A 71 8.45 3.87 -7.05
N ASP A 72 7.38 4.54 -7.46
CA ASP A 72 7.41 5.95 -7.84
C ASP A 72 7.36 6.82 -6.59
N LEU A 73 8.50 7.46 -6.27
CA LEU A 73 8.62 8.33 -5.09
C LEU A 73 7.77 9.60 -5.19
N HIS A 74 7.45 10.07 -6.39
CA HIS A 74 6.57 11.21 -6.59
C HIS A 74 5.12 10.84 -6.27
N LEU A 75 4.64 9.69 -6.74
CA LEU A 75 3.31 9.19 -6.38
C LEU A 75 3.22 8.85 -4.89
N PHE A 76 4.27 8.25 -4.32
CA PHE A 76 4.38 8.02 -2.88
C PHE A 76 4.23 9.33 -2.08
N GLU A 77 4.94 10.40 -2.47
CA GLU A 77 4.84 11.71 -1.82
C GLU A 77 3.43 12.31 -1.94
N ILE A 78 2.84 12.30 -3.13
CA ILE A 78 1.48 12.82 -3.35
C ILE A 78 0.47 12.09 -2.48
N TYR A 79 0.50 10.75 -2.48
CA TYR A 79 -0.43 9.96 -1.66
C TYR A 79 -0.19 10.19 -0.17
N THR A 80 1.07 10.23 0.27
CA THR A 80 1.43 10.49 1.67
C THR A 80 0.89 11.83 2.15
N LYS A 81 1.01 12.88 1.34
CA LYS A 81 0.44 14.19 1.64
C LYS A 81 -1.07 14.13 1.78
N GLY A 82 -1.77 13.58 0.80
CA GLY A 82 -3.23 13.46 0.83
C GLY A 82 -3.73 12.62 2.02
N TYR A 83 -3.03 11.53 2.34
CA TYR A 83 -3.38 10.66 3.48
C TYR A 83 -3.22 11.38 4.81
N MET A 84 -2.13 12.13 5.02
CA MET A 84 -1.93 12.91 6.26
C MET A 84 -2.92 14.06 6.40
N GLU A 85 -3.27 14.74 5.30
CA GLU A 85 -4.29 15.81 5.28
C GLU A 85 -5.68 15.25 5.62
N ALA A 86 -6.03 14.07 5.08
CA ALA A 86 -7.31 13.41 5.36
C ALA A 86 -7.38 12.80 6.77
N CYS A 87 -6.24 12.46 7.37
CA CYS A 87 -6.13 11.78 8.66
C CYS A 87 -5.36 12.65 9.68
N PRO A 88 -5.90 13.81 10.12
CA PRO A 88 -5.22 14.70 11.07
C PRO A 88 -4.99 14.05 12.44
N SER A 89 -5.73 12.98 12.77
CA SER A 89 -5.63 12.26 14.04
C SER A 89 -4.49 11.24 14.11
N LEU A 90 -3.67 11.06 13.07
CA LEU A 90 -2.52 10.13 13.12
C LEU A 90 -1.53 10.57 14.21
N THR A 91 -1.00 9.61 14.97
CA THR A 91 0.08 9.87 15.94
C THR A 91 1.42 10.03 15.23
N SER A 92 2.41 10.61 15.92
CA SER A 92 3.78 10.68 15.39
C SER A 92 4.34 9.30 15.07
N LYS A 93 4.00 8.27 15.87
CA LYS A 93 4.47 6.90 15.63
C LYS A 93 3.82 6.27 14.40
N GLU A 94 2.53 6.51 14.18
CA GLU A 94 1.86 6.04 12.95
C GLU A 94 2.51 6.65 11.70
N ILE A 95 2.83 7.94 11.75
CA ILE A 95 3.50 8.66 10.66
C ILE A 95 4.89 8.08 10.39
N GLU A 96 5.71 7.92 11.42
CA GLU A 96 7.04 7.30 11.32
C GLU A 96 6.98 5.91 10.67
N MET A 97 5.91 5.15 10.95
CA MET A 97 5.74 3.78 10.49
C MET A 97 5.10 3.65 9.09
N LEU A 98 4.71 4.74 8.43
CA LEU A 98 4.08 4.68 7.09
C LEU A 98 4.93 3.94 6.04
N PRO A 99 6.26 4.19 5.89
CA PRO A 99 7.10 3.42 4.96
C PRO A 99 7.13 1.93 5.29
N THR A 100 7.08 1.59 6.60
CA THR A 100 7.02 0.21 7.07
C THR A 100 5.70 -0.46 6.72
N GLY A 101 4.58 0.26 6.80
CA GLY A 101 3.28 -0.22 6.35
C GLY A 101 3.31 -0.62 4.87
N ALA A 102 3.81 0.26 4.00
CA ALA A 102 3.95 -0.01 2.56
C ALA A 102 4.80 -1.26 2.27
N ARG A 103 5.96 -1.38 2.92
CA ARG A 103 6.84 -2.54 2.76
C ARG A 103 6.18 -3.84 3.23
N ILE A 104 5.57 -3.84 4.43
CA ILE A 104 4.97 -5.05 5.02
C ILE A 104 3.79 -5.53 4.19
N LEU A 105 2.88 -4.64 3.76
CA LEU A 105 1.71 -5.04 2.97
C LEU A 105 2.09 -5.56 1.60
N THR A 106 3.11 -4.96 0.97
CA THR A 106 3.66 -5.47 -0.30
C THR A 106 4.27 -6.87 -0.12
N LEU A 107 5.06 -7.07 0.93
CA LEU A 107 5.68 -8.36 1.24
C LEU A 107 4.64 -9.43 1.61
N GLU A 108 3.65 -9.08 2.42
CA GLU A 108 2.55 -9.98 2.79
C GLU A 108 1.82 -10.48 1.54
N LEU A 109 1.46 -9.58 0.62
CA LEU A 109 0.77 -9.97 -0.59
C LEU A 109 1.66 -10.81 -1.51
N ALA A 110 2.94 -10.48 -1.64
CA ALA A 110 3.91 -11.28 -2.37
C ALA A 110 3.97 -12.73 -1.84
N MET A 111 3.99 -12.89 -0.51
CA MET A 111 3.94 -14.21 0.13
C MET A 111 2.61 -14.92 -0.15
N ARG A 112 1.47 -14.22 -0.07
CA ARG A 112 0.15 -14.80 -0.35
C ARG A 112 0.05 -15.30 -1.79
N PHE A 113 0.54 -14.55 -2.78
CA PHE A 113 0.59 -15.00 -4.16
C PHE A 113 1.50 -16.21 -4.34
N LEU A 114 2.69 -16.20 -3.72
CA LEU A 114 3.62 -17.33 -3.82
C LEU A 114 3.04 -18.59 -3.17
N THR A 115 2.41 -18.46 -2.01
CA THR A 115 1.73 -19.56 -1.33
C THR A 115 0.58 -20.11 -2.18
N ASP A 116 -0.24 -19.23 -2.78
CA ASP A 116 -1.35 -19.67 -3.63
C ASP A 116 -0.86 -20.40 -4.89
N TYR A 117 0.21 -19.91 -5.52
CA TYR A 117 0.86 -20.62 -6.63
C TYR A 117 1.33 -22.03 -6.22
N LEU A 118 1.94 -22.17 -5.03
CA LEU A 118 2.39 -23.46 -4.52
C LEU A 118 1.24 -24.40 -4.13
N ASP A 119 0.06 -23.87 -3.79
CA ASP A 119 -1.16 -24.64 -3.49
C ASP A 119 -2.04 -24.90 -4.74
N GLY A 120 -1.59 -24.45 -5.92
CA GLY A 120 -2.28 -24.66 -7.19
C GLY A 120 -3.40 -23.67 -7.49
N ASP A 121 -3.19 -22.39 -7.16
CA ASP A 121 -4.03 -21.24 -7.52
C ASP A 121 -5.49 -21.36 -7.06
N ARG A 122 -5.70 -21.67 -5.78
CA ARG A 122 -7.04 -21.94 -5.22
C ARG A 122 -7.73 -20.71 -4.66
N TYR A 123 -6.97 -19.69 -4.28
CA TYR A 123 -7.47 -18.49 -3.61
C TYR A 123 -7.63 -17.33 -4.60
N PHE A 124 -6.56 -16.96 -5.32
CA PHE A 124 -6.59 -15.88 -6.30
C PHE A 124 -6.93 -16.42 -7.68
N LYS A 125 -7.73 -15.65 -8.43
CA LYS A 125 -8.00 -15.98 -9.84
C LYS A 125 -6.71 -15.87 -10.67
N ALA A 126 -6.28 -16.99 -11.23
CA ALA A 126 -5.19 -17.09 -12.19
C ALA A 126 -5.73 -17.11 -13.63
N ALA A 127 -5.01 -16.48 -14.56
CA ALA A 127 -5.38 -16.43 -15.98
C ALA A 127 -4.55 -17.43 -16.82
N TYR A 128 -3.41 -17.85 -16.27
CA TYR A 128 -2.45 -18.81 -16.81
C TYR A 128 -1.70 -19.47 -15.64
N PRO A 129 -1.07 -20.65 -15.81
CA PRO A 129 -0.53 -21.45 -14.70
C PRO A 129 0.49 -20.72 -13.82
N GLU A 130 1.28 -19.81 -14.37
CA GLU A 130 2.32 -19.08 -13.63
C GLU A 130 1.84 -17.71 -13.12
N HIS A 131 0.55 -17.39 -13.23
CA HIS A 131 0.05 -16.02 -13.00
C HIS A 131 0.34 -15.52 -11.58
N ASN A 132 0.07 -16.33 -10.56
CA ASN A 132 0.37 -15.95 -9.18
C ASN A 132 1.88 -15.92 -8.89
N LEU A 133 2.70 -16.73 -9.58
CA LEU A 133 4.16 -16.62 -9.50
C LEU A 133 4.66 -15.30 -10.09
N VAL A 134 4.09 -14.86 -11.22
CA VAL A 134 4.41 -13.56 -11.84
C VAL A 134 4.06 -12.42 -10.87
N ARG A 135 2.85 -12.45 -10.29
CA ARG A 135 2.44 -11.46 -9.28
C ARG A 135 3.38 -11.44 -8.07
N ALA A 136 3.72 -12.61 -7.53
CA ALA A 136 4.65 -12.72 -6.40
C ALA A 136 6.00 -12.08 -6.73
N ARG A 137 6.56 -12.34 -7.92
CA ARG A 137 7.84 -11.74 -8.37
C ARG A 137 7.75 -10.23 -8.51
N ALA A 138 6.68 -9.70 -9.10
CA ALA A 138 6.47 -8.28 -9.24
C ALA A 138 6.40 -7.59 -7.87
N GLN A 139 5.63 -8.14 -6.93
CA GLN A 139 5.53 -7.59 -5.57
C GLN A 139 6.87 -7.71 -4.81
N MET A 140 7.62 -8.80 -4.95
CA MET A 140 8.97 -8.92 -4.36
C MET A 140 9.96 -7.91 -4.94
N LYS A 141 9.90 -7.64 -6.25
CA LYS A 141 10.72 -6.59 -6.88
C LYS A 141 10.38 -5.21 -6.34
N LEU A 142 9.08 -4.93 -6.12
CA LEU A 142 8.64 -3.70 -5.48
C LEU A 142 9.14 -3.58 -4.03
N VAL A 143 9.10 -4.65 -3.22
CA VAL A 143 9.69 -4.65 -1.87
C VAL A 143 11.17 -4.31 -1.92
N ALA A 144 11.94 -4.96 -2.80
CA ALA A 144 13.37 -4.69 -2.92
C ALA A 144 13.65 -3.23 -3.31
N ASP A 145 12.88 -2.66 -4.22
CA ASP A 145 13.01 -1.26 -4.63
C ASP A 145 12.59 -0.28 -3.49
N MET A 146 11.59 -0.61 -2.67
CA MET A 146 11.26 0.13 -1.45
C MET A 146 12.42 0.10 -0.43
N GLU A 147 13.10 -1.03 -0.29
CA GLU A 147 14.26 -1.18 0.60
C GLU A 147 15.47 -0.39 0.09
N GLU A 148 15.71 -0.37 -1.22
CA GLU A 148 16.74 0.46 -1.85
C GLU A 148 16.47 1.97 -1.64
N LYS A 149 15.19 2.37 -1.68
CA LYS A 149 14.73 3.77 -1.52
C LYS A 149 14.32 4.11 -0.08
N TRP A 150 14.70 3.30 0.90
CA TRP A 150 14.16 3.39 2.26
C TRP A 150 14.41 4.74 2.92
N ASP A 151 15.60 5.31 2.71
CA ASP A 151 15.96 6.61 3.27
C ASP A 151 15.25 7.77 2.55
N GLU A 152 14.99 7.66 1.25
CA GLU A 152 14.15 8.60 0.51
C GLU A 152 12.71 8.57 1.03
N MET A 153 12.13 7.39 1.24
CA MET A 153 10.75 7.25 1.74
C MET A 153 10.59 7.92 3.11
N LYS A 154 11.53 7.68 4.04
CA LYS A 154 11.53 8.35 5.35
C LYS A 154 11.66 9.86 5.22
N ARG A 155 12.60 10.35 4.40
CA ARG A 155 12.77 11.80 4.15
C ARG A 155 11.52 12.46 3.57
N ILE A 156 10.79 11.77 2.70
CA ILE A 156 9.51 12.25 2.14
C ILE A 156 8.47 12.36 3.26
N VAL A 157 8.32 11.33 4.08
CA VAL A 157 7.38 11.32 5.21
C VAL A 157 7.67 12.48 6.18
N ASP A 158 8.93 12.69 6.57
CA ASP A 158 9.33 13.79 7.45
C ASP A 158 9.04 15.16 6.82
N ARG A 159 9.36 15.32 5.53
CA ARG A 159 9.07 16.54 4.77
C ARG A 159 7.56 16.82 4.73
N VAL A 160 6.75 15.83 4.37
CA VAL A 160 5.29 15.97 4.31
C VAL A 160 4.72 16.27 5.69
N GLN A 161 5.20 15.61 6.74
CA GLN A 161 4.77 15.88 8.11
C GLN A 161 5.00 17.36 8.47
N SER A 162 6.16 17.92 8.13
CA SER A 162 6.46 19.34 8.38
C SER A 162 5.57 20.31 7.59
N GLN A 163 5.04 19.89 6.43
CA GLN A 163 4.18 20.72 5.58
C GLN A 163 2.71 20.69 5.98
N VAL A 164 2.22 19.53 6.45
CA VAL A 164 0.80 19.30 6.74
C VAL A 164 0.46 19.66 8.19
N ARG A 165 1.44 19.57 9.11
CA ARG A 165 1.22 19.76 10.55
C ARG A 165 1.87 21.03 11.13
N SER A 166 2.35 21.94 10.27
CA SER A 166 2.83 23.28 10.64
C SER A 166 1.69 24.20 11.09
#